data_AF-A0A845WR03-F1
#
_entry.id   AF-A0A845WR03-F1
#
_cell.length_a   1.000
_cell.length_b   1.000
_cell.length_c   1.000
_cell.angle_alpha   90.00
_cell.angle_beta   90.00
_cell.angle_gamma   90.00
#
_symmetry.space_group_name_H-M   'P 1'
#
loop_
_entity.id
_entity.type
_entity.pdbx_description
1 polymer ?
#
loop_
_entity_poly.entity_id
_entity_poly.type
_entity_poly.pdbx_seq_one_letter_code
_entity_poly.pdbx_strand_id
1 'polypeptide(L)'
;MMATDQGRFGRLGEVRGCWCPPGIRPVVCKQQVRQYIYAYAAVAPALGKMTSLILPYANTKMMNLFLKQVSEDFGEYLIMHANG
;
A
#
# COMPACT_ATOMS: atom_id res chain seq x y z
N MET A 1 -13.71 -18.43 0.12
CA MET A 1 -13.63 -17.03 -0.31
C MET A 1 -12.45 -16.38 0.40
N MET A 2 -11.57 -15.73 -0.34
CA MET A 2 -10.44 -14.96 0.19
C MET A 2 -10.69 -13.48 -0.03
N ALA A 3 -10.29 -12.68 0.95
CA ALA A 3 -10.29 -11.23 0.83
C ALA A 3 -8.87 -10.76 0.50
N THR A 4 -8.75 -9.91 -0.50
CA THR A 4 -7.48 -9.26 -0.84
C THR A 4 -7.60 -7.75 -0.71
N ASP A 5 -6.51 -7.12 -0.31
CA ASP A 5 -6.44 -5.65 -0.22
C ASP A 5 -5.05 -5.15 -0.62
N GLN A 6 -5.02 -3.90 -1.10
CA GLN A 6 -3.82 -3.18 -1.48
C GLN A 6 -3.72 -1.86 -0.68
N GLY A 7 -2.73 -1.81 0.21
CA GLY A 7 -2.37 -0.59 0.94
C GLY A 7 -1.25 0.18 0.23
N ARG A 8 -1.37 1.51 0.18
CA ARG A 8 -0.29 2.41 -0.27
C ARG A 8 0.28 3.17 0.92
N PHE A 9 1.57 3.01 1.17
CA PHE A 9 2.31 3.70 2.22
C PHE A 9 3.36 4.59 1.58
N GLY A 10 3.46 5.84 2.01
CA GLY A 10 4.46 6.72 1.41
C GLY A 10 4.63 7.99 2.18
N ARG A 11 5.79 8.62 1.96
CA ARG A 11 6.05 9.93 2.55
C ARG A 11 5.29 10.97 1.73
N LEU A 12 4.14 11.40 2.24
CA LEU A 12 3.51 12.64 1.80
C LEU A 12 4.31 13.81 2.37
N GLY A 13 4.58 14.83 1.55
CA GLY A 13 5.28 16.01 2.02
C GLY A 13 4.54 16.69 3.16
N GLU A 14 5.10 16.66 4.38
CA GLU A 14 4.56 17.38 5.53
C GLU A 14 4.75 18.89 5.37
N VAL A 15 3.73 19.65 5.76
CA VAL A 15 3.86 21.09 6.02
C VAL A 15 4.38 21.22 7.44
N ARG A 16 5.61 21.71 7.61
CA ARG A 16 6.13 22.04 8.94
C ARG A 16 5.71 23.45 9.32
N GLY A 17 5.13 23.60 10.50
CA GLY A 17 4.92 24.91 11.11
C GLY A 17 6.27 25.57 11.39
N CYS A 18 6.38 26.86 11.12
CA CYS A 18 7.54 27.65 11.52
C CYS A 18 7.05 28.84 12.36
N TRP A 19 7.87 29.21 13.34
CA TRP A 19 7.60 30.39 14.16
C TRP A 19 7.91 31.64 13.35
N CYS A 20 6.97 32.59 13.35
CA CYS A 20 7.12 33.85 12.65
C CYS A 20 6.60 35.00 13.53
N PRO A 21 7.27 36.18 13.53
CA PRO A 21 6.78 37.35 14.26
C PRO A 21 5.37 37.80 13.81
N PRO A 22 4.63 38.53 14.67
CA PRO A 22 3.33 39.08 14.32
C PRO A 22 3.41 39.94 13.05
N GLY A 23 2.46 39.74 12.13
CA GLY A 23 2.39 40.49 10.87
C GLY A 23 3.15 39.86 9.69
N ILE A 24 3.86 38.74 9.89
CA ILE A 24 4.59 38.06 8.81
C ILE A 24 3.96 36.71 8.53
N ARG A 25 3.59 36.46 7.26
CA ARG A 25 3.19 35.14 6.77
C ARG A 25 4.45 34.39 6.32
N PRO A 26 4.90 33.34 7.03
CA PRO A 26 6.06 32.61 6.58
C PRO A 26 5.74 31.79 5.32
N VAL A 27 6.64 31.85 4.35
CA VAL A 27 6.59 31.01 3.14
C VAL A 27 7.61 29.89 3.33
N VAL A 28 7.13 28.68 3.57
CA VAL A 28 7.99 27.48 3.77
C VAL A 28 7.94 26.62 2.52
N CYS A 29 9.12 26.22 2.01
CA CYS A 29 9.23 25.25 0.94
C CYS A 29 8.62 23.91 1.38
N LYS A 30 7.57 23.47 0.70
CA LYS A 30 6.98 22.15 0.89
C LYS A 30 7.81 21.12 0.13
N GLN A 31 8.46 20.18 0.81
CA GLN A 31 9.12 19.08 0.12
C GLN A 31 8.06 18.11 -0.41
N GLN A 32 7.72 18.21 -1.71
CA GLN A 32 6.85 17.25 -2.39
C GLN A 32 7.63 15.99 -2.75
N VAL A 33 7.92 15.15 -1.75
CA VAL A 33 8.36 13.78 -2.02
C VAL A 33 7.12 12.93 -2.25
N ARG A 34 7.14 12.14 -3.33
CA ARG A 34 6.09 11.15 -3.66
C ARG A 34 6.77 9.79 -3.79
N GLN A 35 7.24 9.27 -2.66
CA GLN A 35 7.78 7.91 -2.57
C GLN A 35 6.71 7.05 -1.94
N TYR A 36 6.32 5.99 -2.64
CA TYR A 36 5.30 5.05 -2.20
C TYR A 36 5.86 3.64 -2.24
N ILE A 37 5.40 2.85 -1.28
CA ILE A 37 5.57 1.41 -1.17
C ILE A 37 4.16 0.86 -1.06
N TYR A 38 3.92 -0.28 -1.69
CA TYR A 38 2.62 -0.93 -1.75
C TYR A 38 2.67 -2.23 -0.98
N ALA A 39 1.72 -2.41 -0.08
CA ALA A 39 1.51 -3.68 0.60
C ALA A 39 0.32 -4.37 -0.05
N TYR A 40 0.50 -5.63 -0.44
CA TYR A 40 -0.55 -6.51 -0.92
C TYR A 40 -0.77 -7.57 0.16
N ALA A 41 -2.02 -7.85 0.49
CA ALA A 41 -2.36 -8.89 1.45
C ALA A 41 -3.54 -9.72 0.95
N ALA A 42 -3.49 -11.03 1.19
CA ALA A 42 -4.61 -11.93 0.99
C ALA A 42 -4.84 -12.71 2.29
N VAL A 43 -6.09 -12.76 2.73
CA VAL A 43 -6.52 -13.51 3.91
C VAL A 43 -7.51 -14.57 3.49
N ALA A 44 -7.31 -15.79 3.98
CA ALA A 44 -8.18 -16.93 3.82
C ALA A 44 -8.75 -17.32 5.20
N PRO A 45 -9.86 -16.70 5.65
CA PRO A 45 -10.41 -16.95 6.98
C PRO A 45 -10.77 -18.42 7.19
N ALA A 46 -11.31 -19.07 6.16
CA ALA A 46 -11.68 -20.49 6.19
C ALA A 46 -10.50 -21.43 6.46
N LEU A 47 -9.27 -21.01 6.12
CA LEU A 47 -8.06 -21.78 6.34
C LEU A 47 -7.23 -21.25 7.52
N GLY A 48 -7.64 -20.13 8.14
CA GLY A 48 -6.86 -19.45 9.17
C GLY A 48 -5.49 -18.96 8.69
N LYS A 49 -5.32 -18.72 7.39
CA LYS A 49 -4.04 -18.40 6.75
C LYS A 49 -4.07 -17.04 6.07
N MET A 50 -2.91 -16.40 5.96
CA MET A 50 -2.72 -15.15 5.21
C MET A 50 -1.36 -15.13 4.51
N THR A 51 -1.26 -14.39 3.41
CA THR A 51 0.01 -14.06 2.75
C THR A 51 0.07 -12.57 2.47
N SER A 52 1.28 -12.00 2.48
CA SER A 52 1.48 -10.57 2.27
C SER A 52 2.78 -10.27 1.55
N LEU A 53 2.79 -9.24 0.72
CA LEU A 53 3.95 -8.87 -0.08
C LEU A 53 4.10 -7.35 -0.17
N ILE A 54 5.33 -6.86 0.12
CA ILE A 54 5.68 -5.45 0.04
C ILE A 54 6.37 -5.20 -1.31
N LEU A 55 5.79 -4.37 -2.16
CA LEU A 55 6.26 -4.07 -3.51
C LEU A 55 6.51 -2.58 -3.73
N PRO A 56 7.51 -2.22 -4.55
CA PRO A 56 7.86 -0.82 -4.77
C PRO A 56 6.84 -0.06 -5.63
N TYR A 57 6.00 -0.76 -6.41
CA TYR A 57 5.07 -0.14 -7.36
C TYR A 57 3.72 -0.85 -7.40
N ALA A 58 2.68 -0.09 -7.72
CA ALA A 58 1.35 -0.61 -8.05
C ALA A 58 1.21 -0.73 -9.56
N ASN A 59 1.59 -1.87 -10.13
CA ASN A 59 1.42 -2.14 -11.57
C ASN A 59 1.05 -3.60 -11.81
N THR A 60 0.69 -3.92 -13.05
CA THR A 60 0.28 -5.29 -13.44
C THR A 60 1.37 -6.33 -13.18
N LYS A 61 2.65 -5.98 -13.34
CA LYS A 61 3.77 -6.90 -13.07
C LYS A 61 3.84 -7.27 -11.58
N MET A 62 3.66 -6.29 -10.71
CA MET A 62 3.64 -6.47 -9.25
C MET A 62 2.40 -7.24 -8.80
N MET A 63 1.23 -6.95 -9.39
CA MET A 63 0.01 -7.73 -9.14
C MET A 63 0.18 -9.19 -9.56
N ASN A 64 0.74 -9.46 -10.74
CA ASN A 64 0.99 -10.83 -11.20
C ASN A 64 1.95 -11.58 -10.28
N LEU A 65 2.97 -10.89 -9.74
CA LEU A 65 3.88 -11.47 -8.77
C LEU A 65 3.15 -11.85 -7.47
N PHE A 66 2.27 -10.97 -6.98
CA PHE A 66 1.44 -11.26 -5.81
C PHE A 66 0.47 -12.43 -6.06
N LEU A 67 -0.22 -12.47 -7.20
CA LEU A 67 -1.13 -13.56 -7.54
C LEU A 67 -0.39 -14.90 -7.67
N LYS A 68 0.85 -14.89 -8.18
CA LYS A 68 1.69 -16.09 -8.23
C LYS A 68 2.00 -16.61 -6.83
N GLN A 69 2.41 -15.73 -5.90
CA GLN A 69 2.64 -16.08 -4.51
C GLN A 69 1.36 -16.67 -3.87
N VAL A 70 0.21 -16.03 -4.07
CA VAL A 70 -1.08 -16.51 -3.55
C VAL A 70 -1.42 -17.89 -4.11
N SER A 71 -1.19 -18.12 -5.41
CA SER A 71 -1.44 -19.43 -6.03
C SER A 71 -0.53 -20.53 -5.48
N GLU A 72 0.72 -20.21 -5.15
CA GLU A 72 1.66 -21.15 -4.53
C GLU A 72 1.26 -21.45 -3.08
N ASP A 73 0.84 -20.44 -2.32
CA ASP A 73 0.50 -20.58 -0.90
C ASP A 73 -0.87 -21.26 -0.67
N PHE A 74 -1.80 -21.15 -1.63
CA PHE A 74 -3.21 -21.50 -1.44
C PHE A 74 -3.81 -22.41 -2.51
N GLY A 75 -2.96 -23.12 -3.27
CA GLY A 75 -3.14 -23.99 -4.45
C GLY A 75 -4.50 -24.53 -4.95
N GLU A 76 -5.64 -24.37 -4.28
CA GLU A 76 -6.97 -24.82 -4.74
C GLU A 76 -8.16 -23.92 -4.34
N TYR A 77 -7.97 -22.78 -3.63
CA TYR A 77 -9.09 -21.98 -3.09
C TYR A 77 -9.19 -20.56 -3.67
N LEU A 78 -9.37 -20.41 -4.98
CA LEU A 78 -9.32 -19.10 -5.65
C LEU A 78 -10.72 -18.54 -5.98
N ILE A 79 -11.51 -18.21 -4.96
CA ILE A 79 -12.55 -17.18 -5.09
C ILE A 79 -12.03 -15.96 -4.34
N MET A 80 -11.32 -15.10 -5.06
CA MET A 80 -10.76 -13.85 -4.54
C MET A 80 -11.74 -12.70 -4.77
N HIS A 81 -12.04 -11.97 -3.71
CA HIS A 81 -12.76 -10.70 -3.78
C HIS A 81 -11.75 -9.57 -3.56
N ALA A 82 -11.60 -8.72 -4.57
CA ALA A 82 -10.80 -7.51 -4.51
C ALA A 82 -11.74 -6.31 -4.57
N ASN A 83 -11.57 -5.36 -3.65
CA ASN A 83 -12.29 -4.09 -3.71
C ASN A 83 -11.61 -3.19 -4.75
N GLY A 84 -12.39 -2.71 -5.72
CA GLY A 84 -11.97 -1.70 -6.71
C GLY A 84 -12.52 -0.34 -6.34
#